data_AF-R5EDN2-F1
#
_entry.id   AF-R5EDN2-F1
#
_cell.length_a   1.000
_cell.length_b   1.000
_cell.length_c   1.000
_cell.angle_alpha   90.00
_cell.angle_beta   90.00
_cell.angle_gamma   90.00
#
_symmetry.space_group_name_H-M   'P 1'
#
loop_
_entity.id
_entity.type
_entity.pdbx_description
1 polymer ?
#
loop_
_entity_poly.entity_id
_entity_poly.type
_entity_poly.pdbx_seq_one_letter_code
_entity_poly.pdbx_strand_id
1 'polypeptide(L)'
;MKDISSTGSFIDFTLENFIYVDKTEYIPKLVKLKRVFISRPRRFGKSLTLDTIATLFETGVEPYFKGTWIYDKWTEPTYPVLRLNFLDLDKYSLDLFKQKLNSIITAFAQDINLKGYKEKVEPEDTIDSMLEKLREEKRQIVILIDEYDCQLTSNINNEELYKQFQKELQNIYNNLKDKWAIKFLLITGVTKTKNSSVFSGTDINDITNYSPYSQMIGFTRDEIKKYYIDYLKLAAYWCHQIKRCINLFNWF
;
A
#
# COMPACT_ATOMS: atom_id res chain seq x y z
N MET A 1 -6.46 -7.52 -27.85
CA MET A 1 -5.50 -6.77 -27.01
C MET A 1 -6.16 -6.63 -25.65
N LYS A 2 -5.48 -6.97 -24.55
CA LYS A 2 -6.03 -6.73 -23.21
C LYS A 2 -6.03 -5.23 -22.94
N ASP A 3 -7.02 -4.74 -22.21
CA ASP A 3 -7.14 -3.32 -21.92
C ASP A 3 -6.17 -2.85 -20.82
N ILE A 4 -5.78 -1.57 -20.90
CA ILE A 4 -5.01 -0.90 -19.84
C ILE A 4 -6.00 -0.41 -18.80
N SER A 5 -5.85 -0.87 -17.56
CA SER A 5 -6.74 -0.44 -16.48
C SER A 5 -6.35 0.90 -15.87
N SER A 6 -7.34 1.58 -15.31
CA SER A 6 -7.19 2.69 -14.37
C SER A 6 -7.49 2.29 -12.91
N THR A 7 -7.88 1.04 -12.64
CA THR A 7 -8.22 0.55 -11.30
C THR A 7 -6.98 0.34 -10.43
N GLY A 8 -7.18 0.39 -9.11
CA GLY A 8 -6.20 -0.01 -8.11
C GLY A 8 -6.40 -1.42 -7.55
N SER A 9 -7.47 -2.12 -7.95
CA SER A 9 -7.87 -3.44 -7.44
C SER A 9 -7.27 -4.57 -8.27
N PHE A 10 -6.44 -5.42 -7.66
CA PHE A 10 -5.86 -6.62 -8.27
C PHE A 10 -6.94 -7.63 -8.69
N ILE A 11 -8.02 -7.71 -7.94
CA ILE A 11 -9.17 -8.55 -8.29
C ILE A 11 -9.74 -8.12 -9.64
N ASP A 12 -9.93 -6.81 -9.86
CA ASP A 12 -10.44 -6.28 -11.13
C ASP A 12 -9.48 -6.60 -12.29
N PHE A 13 -8.16 -6.53 -12.08
CA PHE A 13 -7.18 -6.94 -13.09
C PHE A 13 -7.37 -8.39 -13.53
N THR A 14 -7.81 -9.25 -12.60
CA THR A 14 -8.05 -10.67 -12.88
C THR A 14 -9.41 -10.89 -13.54
N LEU A 15 -10.48 -10.30 -12.99
CA LEU A 15 -11.85 -10.52 -13.45
C LEU A 15 -12.13 -9.85 -14.80
N GLU A 16 -11.64 -8.62 -14.99
CA GLU A 16 -11.82 -7.83 -16.23
C GLU A 16 -10.70 -8.11 -17.25
N ASN A 17 -9.80 -9.04 -16.94
CA ASN A 17 -8.71 -9.47 -17.82
C ASN A 17 -7.81 -8.32 -18.35
N PHE A 18 -7.51 -7.36 -17.48
CA PHE A 18 -6.61 -6.25 -17.79
C PHE A 18 -5.14 -6.69 -17.93
N ILE A 19 -4.30 -5.81 -18.48
CA ILE A 19 -2.84 -6.02 -18.50
C ILE A 19 -2.28 -5.88 -17.09
N TYR A 20 -1.95 -7.00 -16.45
CA TYR A 20 -1.21 -7.05 -15.20
C TYR A 20 0.25 -7.43 -15.44
N VAL A 21 1.18 -6.60 -14.98
CA VAL A 21 2.62 -6.93 -14.97
C VAL A 21 2.94 -7.60 -13.65
N ASP A 22 3.17 -8.90 -13.72
CA ASP A 22 3.42 -9.72 -12.55
C ASP A 22 4.75 -9.38 -11.86
N LYS A 23 4.66 -8.86 -10.64
CA LYS A 23 5.76 -8.53 -9.72
C LYS A 23 5.69 -9.37 -8.44
N THR A 24 4.91 -10.45 -8.44
CA THR A 24 4.60 -11.19 -7.21
C THR A 24 5.83 -11.90 -6.62
N GLU A 25 6.91 -12.08 -7.39
CA GLU A 25 8.18 -12.65 -6.93
C GLU A 25 8.86 -11.90 -5.77
N TYR A 26 8.55 -10.61 -5.61
CA TYR A 26 9.12 -9.79 -4.55
C TYR A 26 8.37 -9.95 -3.22
N ILE A 27 7.11 -10.38 -3.25
CA ILE A 27 6.24 -10.44 -2.07
C ILE A 27 6.82 -11.37 -0.98
N PRO A 28 7.26 -12.61 -1.26
CA PRO A 28 7.80 -13.49 -0.21
C PRO A 28 9.07 -12.92 0.43
N LYS A 29 9.86 -12.14 -0.33
CA LYS A 29 11.06 -11.47 0.20
C LYS A 29 10.67 -10.33 1.14
N LEU A 30 9.59 -9.60 0.86
CA LEU A 30 9.05 -8.56 1.75
C LEU A 30 8.51 -9.17 3.05
N VAL A 31 7.71 -10.23 2.94
CA VAL A 31 7.06 -10.86 4.10
C VAL A 31 8.08 -11.37 5.13
N LYS A 32 9.24 -11.86 4.66
CA LYS A 32 10.35 -12.27 5.55
C LYS A 32 10.90 -11.15 6.43
N LEU A 33 10.81 -9.89 5.99
CA LEU A 33 11.26 -8.73 6.76
C LEU A 33 10.28 -8.35 7.88
N LYS A 34 9.05 -8.88 7.86
CA LYS A 34 7.94 -8.67 8.80
C LYS A 34 7.41 -7.23 8.88
N ARG A 35 8.27 -6.22 8.95
CA ARG A 35 7.91 -4.81 9.05
C ARG A 35 8.74 -4.01 8.05
N VAL A 36 8.06 -3.39 7.10
CA VAL A 36 8.68 -2.79 5.92
C VAL A 36 8.12 -1.39 5.68
N PHE A 37 9.02 -0.46 5.40
CA PHE A 37 8.68 0.86 4.87
C PHE A 37 9.20 1.03 3.46
N ILE A 38 8.36 1.60 2.58
CA ILE A 38 8.73 1.93 1.21
C ILE A 38 8.26 3.33 0.85
N SER A 39 9.18 4.30 0.82
CA SER A 39 8.91 5.65 0.29
C SER A 39 9.03 5.65 -1.24
N ARG A 40 8.06 6.25 -1.95
CA ARG A 40 8.11 6.33 -3.44
C ARG A 40 7.30 7.51 -3.98
N PRO A 41 7.65 8.12 -5.11
CA PRO A 41 6.85 9.16 -5.76
C PRO A 41 5.41 8.70 -6.10
N ARG A 42 4.46 9.65 -6.18
CA ARG A 42 3.05 9.35 -6.57
C ARG A 42 2.98 8.75 -7.98
N ARG A 43 1.97 7.89 -8.22
CA ARG A 43 1.61 7.26 -9.52
C ARG A 43 2.52 6.12 -10.03
N PHE A 44 3.28 5.47 -9.14
CA PHE A 44 4.15 4.33 -9.48
C PHE A 44 3.56 2.95 -9.06
N GLY A 45 2.24 2.75 -9.18
CA GLY A 45 1.61 1.44 -8.94
C GLY A 45 1.63 0.94 -7.49
N LYS A 46 1.77 1.85 -6.51
CA LYS A 46 1.80 1.51 -5.07
C LYS A 46 0.52 0.83 -4.60
N SER A 47 -0.62 1.46 -4.88
CA SER A 47 -1.91 1.00 -4.39
C SER A 47 -2.24 -0.37 -4.98
N LEU A 48 -1.92 -0.63 -6.25
CA LEU A 48 -2.05 -1.96 -6.86
C LEU A 48 -1.14 -2.99 -6.17
N THR A 49 0.09 -2.61 -5.80
CA THR A 49 1.01 -3.51 -5.06
C THR A 49 0.45 -3.84 -3.68
N LEU A 50 -0.03 -2.84 -2.94
CA LEU A 50 -0.65 -3.03 -1.64
C LEU A 50 -1.89 -3.90 -1.74
N ASP A 51 -2.75 -3.62 -2.72
CA ASP A 51 -3.96 -4.39 -2.95
C ASP A 51 -3.65 -5.84 -3.32
N THR A 52 -2.65 -6.08 -4.20
CA THR A 52 -2.16 -7.43 -4.52
C THR A 52 -1.71 -8.16 -3.25
N ILE A 53 -0.92 -7.52 -2.39
CA ILE A 53 -0.45 -8.12 -1.14
C ILE A 53 -1.63 -8.41 -0.20
N ALA A 54 -2.58 -7.47 -0.11
CA ALA A 54 -3.76 -7.62 0.72
C ALA A 54 -4.64 -8.78 0.25
N THR A 55 -4.96 -8.86 -1.05
CA THR A 55 -5.73 -9.97 -1.64
C THR A 55 -5.04 -11.30 -1.39
N LEU A 56 -3.71 -11.36 -1.50
CA LEU A 56 -2.95 -12.58 -1.24
C LEU A 56 -3.07 -13.04 0.22
N PHE A 57 -3.03 -12.11 1.18
CA PHE A 57 -3.22 -12.42 2.59
C PHE A 57 -4.69 -12.73 2.95
N GLU A 58 -5.66 -12.08 2.31
CA GLU A 58 -7.09 -12.29 2.60
C GLU A 58 -7.60 -13.61 2.01
N THR A 59 -7.21 -13.92 0.77
CA THR A 59 -7.80 -15.01 -0.03
C THR A 59 -6.84 -16.17 -0.29
N GLY A 60 -5.53 -15.95 -0.18
CA GLY A 60 -4.52 -16.89 -0.65
C GLY A 60 -4.30 -16.76 -2.16
N VAL A 61 -3.84 -17.84 -2.79
CA VAL A 61 -3.52 -17.85 -4.23
C VAL A 61 -4.73 -18.10 -5.13
N GLU A 62 -5.77 -18.73 -4.60
CA GLU A 62 -7.01 -18.98 -5.33
C GLU A 62 -8.11 -18.02 -4.86
N PRO A 63 -8.94 -17.47 -5.76
CA PRO A 63 -9.00 -17.73 -7.21
C PRO A 63 -8.11 -16.81 -8.07
N TYR A 64 -7.47 -15.79 -7.48
CA TYR A 64 -7.02 -14.63 -8.24
C TYR A 64 -5.58 -14.70 -8.76
N PHE A 65 -4.70 -15.53 -8.19
CA PHE A 65 -3.28 -15.52 -8.54
C PHE A 65 -2.89 -16.52 -9.63
N LYS A 66 -3.86 -17.22 -10.24
CA LYS A 66 -3.58 -18.21 -11.28
C LYS A 66 -2.80 -17.58 -12.44
N GLY A 67 -1.65 -18.18 -12.77
CA GLY A 67 -0.77 -17.70 -13.84
C GLY A 67 0.23 -16.61 -13.42
N THR A 68 0.20 -16.16 -12.16
CA THR A 68 1.27 -15.34 -11.58
C THR A 68 2.38 -16.23 -11.00
N TRP A 69 3.56 -15.68 -10.79
CA TRP A 69 4.74 -16.36 -10.27
C TRP A 69 4.52 -16.92 -8.86
N ILE A 70 3.70 -16.25 -8.04
CA ILE A 70 3.49 -16.62 -6.63
C ILE A 70 2.52 -17.78 -6.43
N TYR A 71 1.74 -18.13 -7.46
CA TYR A 71 0.65 -19.10 -7.38
C TYR A 71 1.04 -20.44 -6.75
N ASP A 72 2.18 -21.00 -7.15
CA ASP A 72 2.71 -22.29 -6.69
C ASP A 72 3.76 -22.14 -5.58
N LYS A 73 4.03 -20.92 -5.12
CA LYS A 73 5.14 -20.59 -4.20
C LYS A 73 4.68 -19.96 -2.89
N TRP A 74 3.40 -19.60 -2.77
CA TRP A 74 2.83 -19.06 -1.56
C TRP A 74 2.59 -20.17 -0.53
N THR A 75 3.12 -19.97 0.68
CA THR A 75 3.03 -20.96 1.76
C THR A 75 2.40 -20.41 3.04
N GLU A 76 2.09 -19.12 3.07
CA GLU A 76 1.48 -18.48 4.24
C GLU A 76 -0.03 -18.74 4.25
N PRO A 77 -0.64 -18.95 5.42
CA PRO A 77 -2.09 -19.03 5.52
C PRO A 77 -2.72 -17.64 5.28
N THR A 78 -4.05 -17.60 5.25
CA THR A 78 -4.76 -16.33 5.18
C THR A 78 -4.80 -15.64 6.55
N TYR A 79 -4.80 -14.31 6.52
CA TYR A 79 -4.85 -13.45 7.69
C TYR A 79 -5.82 -12.29 7.43
N PRO A 80 -6.56 -11.81 8.44
CA PRO A 80 -7.28 -10.56 8.32
C PRO A 80 -6.31 -9.40 8.04
N VAL A 81 -6.67 -8.52 7.11
CA VAL A 81 -5.83 -7.40 6.69
C VAL A 81 -6.49 -6.08 7.09
N LEU A 82 -5.84 -5.34 7.98
CA LEU A 82 -6.21 -3.96 8.31
C LEU A 82 -5.55 -3.03 7.30
N ARG A 83 -6.37 -2.40 6.44
CA ARG A 83 -5.92 -1.42 5.44
C ARG A 83 -6.19 -0.01 5.96
N LEU A 84 -5.15 0.81 6.06
CA LEU A 84 -5.24 2.21 6.49
C LEU A 84 -4.74 3.10 5.36
N ASN A 85 -5.64 3.86 4.73
CA ASN A 85 -5.27 4.86 3.74
C ASN A 85 -5.39 6.25 4.37
N PHE A 86 -4.25 6.90 4.57
CA PHE A 86 -4.21 8.19 5.27
C PHE A 86 -4.75 9.35 4.43
N LEU A 87 -4.99 9.14 3.13
CA LEU A 87 -5.71 10.10 2.29
C LEU A 87 -7.17 10.28 2.73
N ASP A 88 -7.78 9.25 3.33
CA ASP A 88 -9.18 9.24 3.74
C ASP A 88 -9.39 9.83 5.16
N LEU A 89 -8.29 9.94 5.91
CA LEU A 89 -8.24 10.58 7.22
C LEU A 89 -8.21 12.10 7.10
N ASP A 90 -8.67 12.78 8.14
CA ASP A 90 -8.64 14.23 8.16
C ASP A 90 -7.19 14.75 8.16
N LYS A 91 -6.99 15.89 7.51
CA LYS A 91 -5.67 16.51 7.32
C LYS A 91 -5.52 17.79 8.10
N TYR A 92 -6.60 18.38 8.58
CA TYR A 92 -6.63 19.74 9.12
C TYR A 92 -7.19 19.80 10.54
N SER A 93 -7.77 18.72 11.04
CA SER A 93 -8.25 18.56 12.42
C SER A 93 -7.72 17.25 13.01
N LEU A 94 -6.96 17.37 14.10
CA LEU A 94 -6.45 16.23 14.84
C LEU A 94 -7.59 15.39 15.44
N ASP A 95 -8.63 16.03 15.98
CA ASP A 95 -9.76 15.33 16.59
C ASP A 95 -10.54 14.50 15.56
N LEU A 96 -10.81 15.06 14.38
CA LEU A 96 -11.46 14.33 13.30
C LEU A 96 -10.58 13.20 12.75
N PHE A 97 -9.26 13.40 12.72
CA PHE A 97 -8.31 12.34 12.39
C PHE A 97 -8.42 11.18 13.39
N LYS A 98 -8.39 11.48 14.70
CA LYS A 98 -8.48 10.47 15.77
C LYS A 98 -9.80 9.71 15.72
N GLN A 99 -10.92 10.41 15.60
CA GLN A 99 -12.25 9.80 15.51
C GLN A 99 -12.38 8.87 14.31
N LYS A 100 -11.92 9.29 13.12
CA LYS A 100 -11.94 8.45 11.92
C LYS A 100 -11.04 7.23 12.07
N LEU A 101 -9.85 7.38 12.64
CA LEU A 101 -8.92 6.28 12.85
C LEU A 101 -9.49 5.24 13.84
N ASN A 102 -10.06 5.69 14.95
CA ASN A 102 -10.78 4.83 15.89
C ASN A 102 -11.92 4.07 15.22
N SER A 103 -12.74 4.77 14.42
CA SER A 103 -13.85 4.15 13.68
C SER A 103 -13.38 3.03 12.75
N ILE A 104 -12.27 3.23 12.02
CA ILE A 104 -11.69 2.21 11.14
C ILE A 104 -11.18 1.00 11.95
N ILE A 105 -10.47 1.23 13.05
CA ILE A 105 -9.96 0.15 13.91
C ILE A 105 -11.11 -0.64 14.54
N THR A 106 -12.14 0.06 15.02
CA THR A 106 -13.33 -0.54 15.61
C THR A 106 -14.12 -1.36 14.59
N ALA A 107 -14.33 -0.84 13.38
CA ALA A 107 -14.99 -1.58 12.31
C ALA A 107 -14.21 -2.86 11.98
N PHE A 108 -12.89 -2.77 11.82
CA PHE A 108 -12.05 -3.94 11.58
C PHE A 108 -12.11 -4.97 12.72
N ALA A 109 -12.04 -4.52 13.98
CA ALA A 109 -12.14 -5.40 15.14
C ALA A 109 -13.49 -6.14 15.19
N GLN A 110 -14.58 -5.47 14.78
CA GLN A 110 -15.91 -6.06 14.66
C GLN A 110 -15.99 -7.07 13.50
N ASP A 111 -15.46 -6.72 12.32
CA ASP A 111 -15.46 -7.59 11.13
C ASP A 111 -14.74 -8.92 11.40
N ILE A 112 -13.64 -8.88 12.15
CA ILE A 112 -12.89 -10.08 12.53
C ILE A 112 -13.48 -10.79 13.77
N ASN A 113 -14.60 -10.32 14.30
CA ASN A 113 -15.29 -10.81 15.49
C ASN A 113 -14.37 -10.92 16.74
N LEU A 114 -13.59 -9.87 17.00
CA LEU A 114 -12.64 -9.85 18.12
C LEU A 114 -13.36 -9.74 19.48
N LYS A 115 -13.21 -10.76 20.34
CA LYS A 115 -13.93 -10.78 21.62
C LYS A 115 -13.27 -9.88 22.64
N GLY A 116 -14.11 -9.17 23.40
CA GLY A 116 -13.63 -8.30 24.49
C GLY A 116 -12.91 -7.04 24.02
N TYR A 117 -12.92 -6.75 22.71
CA TYR A 117 -12.47 -5.47 22.18
C TYR A 117 -13.34 -4.34 22.73
N LYS A 118 -12.68 -3.25 23.12
CA LYS A 118 -13.31 -1.98 23.51
C LYS A 118 -12.47 -0.85 22.95
N GLU A 119 -13.13 0.03 22.21
CA GLU A 119 -12.57 1.29 21.76
C GLU A 119 -12.10 2.13 22.96
N LYS A 120 -10.96 2.82 22.78
CA LYS A 120 -10.39 3.75 23.75
C LYS A 120 -10.55 5.17 23.22
N VAL A 121 -10.28 6.15 24.08
CA VAL A 121 -10.35 7.57 23.69
C VAL A 121 -9.33 7.86 22.60
N GLU A 122 -8.09 7.42 22.82
CA GLU A 122 -6.97 7.69 21.93
C GLU A 122 -6.74 6.53 20.94
N PRO A 123 -6.48 6.80 19.64
CA PRO A 123 -6.26 5.75 18.64
C PRO A 123 -5.08 4.83 18.92
N GLU A 124 -4.00 5.35 19.51
CA GLU A 124 -2.86 4.54 19.92
C GLU A 124 -3.24 3.50 20.99
N ASP A 125 -4.13 3.84 21.92
CA ASP A 125 -4.61 2.91 22.94
C ASP A 125 -5.64 1.93 22.34
N THR A 126 -6.44 2.38 21.38
CA THR A 126 -7.41 1.55 20.67
C THR A 126 -6.71 0.45 19.87
N ILE A 127 -5.67 0.80 19.11
CA ILE A 127 -4.90 -0.19 18.33
C ILE A 127 -4.12 -1.14 19.25
N ASP A 128 -3.57 -0.63 20.35
CA ASP A 128 -2.85 -1.45 21.32
C ASP A 128 -3.77 -2.49 21.97
N SER A 129 -4.93 -2.05 22.47
CA SER A 129 -6.00 -2.89 23.02
C SER A 129 -6.44 -3.98 22.04
N MET A 130 -6.63 -3.64 20.75
CA MET A 130 -6.97 -4.62 19.71
C MET A 130 -5.86 -5.67 19.55
N LEU A 131 -4.59 -5.25 19.49
CA LEU A 131 -3.45 -6.15 19.31
C LEU A 131 -3.23 -7.06 20.53
N GLU A 132 -3.50 -6.57 21.74
CA GLU A 132 -3.50 -7.39 22.96
C GLU A 132 -4.58 -8.47 22.91
N LYS A 133 -5.81 -8.14 22.52
CA LYS A 133 -6.89 -9.12 22.37
C LYS A 133 -6.62 -10.15 21.28
N LEU A 134 -6.03 -9.74 20.16
CA LEU A 134 -5.58 -10.67 19.13
C LEU A 134 -4.52 -11.64 19.67
N ARG A 135 -3.58 -11.16 20.50
CA ARG A 135 -2.58 -12.01 21.15
C ARG A 135 -3.22 -13.00 22.12
N GLU A 136 -4.21 -12.59 22.92
CA GLU A 136 -4.97 -13.49 23.81
C GLU A 136 -5.66 -14.62 23.02
N GLU A 137 -6.27 -14.29 21.88
CA GLU A 137 -6.88 -15.27 20.97
C GLU A 137 -5.87 -16.06 20.12
N LYS A 138 -4.56 -15.78 20.25
CA LYS A 138 -3.48 -16.35 19.42
C LYS A 138 -3.71 -16.15 17.91
N ARG A 139 -4.29 -15.00 17.55
CA ARG A 139 -4.54 -14.60 16.16
C ARG A 139 -3.54 -13.53 15.76
N GLN A 140 -3.15 -13.56 14.49
CA GLN A 140 -2.32 -12.52 13.89
C GLN A 140 -3.08 -11.83 12.77
N ILE A 141 -2.73 -10.59 12.50
CA ILE A 141 -3.26 -9.77 11.40
C ILE A 141 -2.12 -9.21 10.57
N VAL A 142 -2.46 -8.76 9.36
CA VAL A 142 -1.58 -7.95 8.53
C VAL A 142 -2.06 -6.50 8.59
N ILE A 143 -1.12 -5.55 8.66
CA ILE A 143 -1.43 -4.12 8.66
C ILE A 143 -0.76 -3.49 7.44
N LEU A 144 -1.55 -2.83 6.60
CA LEU A 144 -1.09 -2.14 5.41
C LEU A 144 -1.46 -0.67 5.53
N ILE A 145 -0.46 0.22 5.52
CA ILE A 145 -0.64 1.66 5.69
C ILE A 145 -0.18 2.36 4.40
N ASP A 146 -1.09 3.06 3.73
CA ASP A 146 -0.78 3.87 2.54
C ASP A 146 -0.78 5.37 2.86
N GLU A 147 0.09 6.09 2.16
CA GLU A 147 0.28 7.54 2.23
C GLU A 147 0.44 8.08 3.67
N TYR A 148 1.22 7.37 4.49
CA TYR A 148 1.41 7.65 5.92
C TYR A 148 1.83 9.10 6.25
N ASP A 149 2.49 9.77 5.31
CA ASP A 149 3.02 11.12 5.42
C ASP A 149 2.01 12.20 4.97
N CYS A 150 0.77 11.84 4.65
CA CYS A 150 -0.22 12.76 4.09
C CYS A 150 -0.50 13.96 5.01
N GLN A 151 -0.82 13.71 6.28
CA GLN A 151 -1.12 14.76 7.27
C GLN A 151 0.08 15.68 7.48
N LEU A 152 1.29 15.11 7.55
CA LEU A 152 2.52 15.88 7.72
C LEU A 152 2.81 16.75 6.50
N THR A 153 2.68 16.18 5.30
CA THR A 153 2.93 16.89 4.03
C THR A 153 1.92 18.01 3.81
N SER A 154 0.65 17.80 4.15
CA SER A 154 -0.40 18.82 4.04
C SER A 154 -0.21 19.99 4.99
N ASN A 155 0.52 19.81 6.10
CA ASN A 155 0.72 20.83 7.13
C ASN A 155 2.18 21.30 7.26
N ILE A 156 3.02 21.13 6.24
CA ILE A 156 4.43 21.61 6.26
C ILE A 156 4.53 23.11 6.62
N ASN A 157 3.54 23.90 6.25
CA ASN A 157 3.50 25.35 6.52
C ASN A 157 2.78 25.72 7.83
N ASN A 158 2.25 24.75 8.58
CA ASN A 158 1.57 24.95 9.85
C ASN A 158 2.30 24.17 10.95
N GLU A 159 3.30 24.80 11.59
CA GLU A 159 4.19 24.13 12.54
C GLU A 159 3.47 23.52 13.75
N GLU A 160 2.42 24.17 14.26
CA GLU A 160 1.69 23.69 15.44
C GLU A 160 0.97 22.39 15.11
N LEU A 161 0.15 22.40 14.07
CA LEU A 161 -0.61 21.22 13.64
C LEU A 161 0.32 20.12 13.13
N TYR A 162 1.42 20.47 12.46
CA TYR A 162 2.47 19.54 12.07
C TYR A 162 3.04 18.77 13.27
N LYS A 163 3.41 19.48 14.34
CA LYS A 163 3.97 18.86 15.56
C LYS A 163 2.93 17.99 16.27
N GLN A 164 1.67 18.42 16.29
CA GLN A 164 0.57 17.61 16.85
C GLN A 164 0.42 16.29 16.08
N PHE A 165 0.30 16.33 14.75
CA PHE A 165 0.25 15.12 13.93
C PHE A 165 1.52 14.27 14.06
N GLN A 166 2.69 14.88 14.07
CA GLN A 166 3.95 14.15 14.21
C GLN A 166 4.01 13.35 15.51
N LYS A 167 3.59 13.95 16.63
CA LYS A 167 3.54 13.29 17.93
C LYS A 167 2.52 12.15 17.95
N GLU A 168 1.32 12.39 17.42
CA GLU A 168 0.27 11.40 17.33
C GLU A 168 0.70 10.17 16.53
N LEU A 169 1.27 10.39 15.34
CA LEU A 169 1.77 9.31 14.50
C LEU A 169 2.90 8.53 15.18
N GLN A 170 3.80 9.22 15.88
CA GLN A 170 4.86 8.57 16.64
C GLN A 170 4.29 7.66 17.75
N ASN A 171 3.26 8.10 18.48
CA ASN A 171 2.57 7.27 19.47
C ASN A 171 1.98 6.00 18.85
N ILE A 172 1.26 6.14 17.73
CA ILE A 172 0.65 5.01 17.02
C ILE A 172 1.72 4.01 16.57
N TYR A 173 2.80 4.46 15.91
CA TYR A 173 3.84 3.55 15.43
C TYR A 173 4.63 2.87 16.57
N ASN A 174 4.82 3.57 17.69
CA ASN A 174 5.43 2.97 18.88
C ASN A 174 4.57 1.81 19.42
N ASN A 175 3.24 1.94 19.42
CA ASN A 175 2.33 0.87 19.86
C ASN A 175 2.25 -0.30 18.86
N LEU A 176 2.68 -0.11 17.60
CA LEU A 176 2.81 -1.21 16.63
C LEU A 176 4.13 -2.00 16.77
N LYS A 177 5.11 -1.44 17.47
CA LYS A 177 6.45 -2.02 17.61
C LYS A 177 6.42 -3.35 18.38
N ASP A 178 7.16 -4.34 17.91
CA ASP A 178 7.38 -5.63 18.58
C ASP A 178 6.11 -6.43 18.94
N LYS A 179 4.95 -6.08 18.36
CA LYS A 179 3.68 -6.78 18.62
C LYS A 179 3.62 -8.12 17.87
N TRP A 180 3.50 -9.22 18.62
CA TRP A 180 3.35 -10.58 18.06
C TRP A 180 2.10 -10.76 17.20
N ALA A 181 1.01 -10.06 17.55
CA ALA A 181 -0.25 -10.09 16.80
C ALA A 181 -0.12 -9.52 15.38
N ILE A 182 0.99 -8.84 15.05
CA ILE A 182 1.25 -8.36 13.69
C ILE A 182 2.11 -9.38 12.96
N LYS A 183 1.52 -10.08 11.99
CA LYS A 183 2.24 -11.01 11.10
C LYS A 183 3.12 -10.25 10.11
N PHE A 184 2.56 -9.20 9.51
CA PHE A 184 3.24 -8.37 8.52
C PHE A 184 2.73 -6.92 8.60
N LEU A 185 3.64 -5.95 8.56
CA LEU A 185 3.37 -4.52 8.50
C LEU A 185 4.07 -3.95 7.26
N LEU A 186 3.30 -3.32 6.38
CA LEU A 186 3.84 -2.59 5.24
C LEU A 186 3.33 -1.16 5.25
N ILE A 187 4.26 -0.21 5.22
CA ILE A 187 3.96 1.21 5.20
C ILE A 187 4.49 1.81 3.89
N THR A 188 3.65 2.56 3.20
CA THR A 188 4.02 3.30 1.98
C THR A 188 3.76 4.79 2.16
N GLY A 189 4.58 5.62 1.49
CA GLY A 189 4.47 7.08 1.53
C GLY A 189 5.19 7.75 0.38
N VAL A 190 5.04 9.06 0.23
CA VAL A 190 5.63 9.81 -0.90
C VAL A 190 7.00 10.33 -0.57
N THR A 191 7.12 10.97 0.58
CA THR A 191 8.32 11.70 0.94
C THR A 191 9.17 10.91 1.92
N LYS A 192 10.47 10.86 1.63
CA LYS A 192 11.50 10.50 2.60
C LYS A 192 11.87 11.70 3.50
N THR A 193 11.19 12.84 3.35
CA THR A 193 11.70 14.12 3.83
C THR A 193 11.63 14.20 5.35
N LYS A 194 12.82 14.24 5.97
CA LYS A 194 13.13 14.76 7.32
C LYS A 194 12.35 14.19 8.52
N ASN A 195 11.53 13.16 8.36
CA ASN A 195 10.77 12.53 9.45
C ASN A 195 11.39 11.22 9.94
N SER A 196 12.72 11.18 10.07
CA SER A 196 13.39 10.10 10.82
C SER A 196 12.88 9.98 12.26
N SER A 197 12.24 11.03 12.79
CA SER A 197 11.63 11.05 14.13
C SER A 197 10.35 10.21 14.25
N VAL A 198 9.52 10.09 13.21
CA VAL A 198 8.25 9.35 13.32
C VAL A 198 8.51 7.85 13.46
N PHE A 199 9.54 7.35 12.79
CA PHE A 199 10.00 5.97 12.90
C PHE A 199 11.17 5.79 13.89
N SER A 200 11.61 6.86 14.58
CA SER A 200 12.76 6.76 15.49
C SER A 200 12.45 5.79 16.61
N GLY A 201 13.23 4.72 16.72
CA GLY A 201 13.03 3.68 17.74
C GLY A 201 12.04 2.59 17.35
N THR A 202 11.49 2.59 16.13
CA THR A 202 10.66 1.48 15.58
C THR A 202 11.53 0.40 14.92
N ASP A 203 11.00 -0.80 14.72
CA ASP A 203 11.67 -1.94 14.09
C ASP A 203 11.34 -2.09 12.59
N ILE A 204 10.98 -0.98 11.95
CA ILE A 204 10.56 -0.94 10.55
C ILE A 204 11.78 -0.85 9.61
N ASN A 205 11.87 -1.79 8.68
CA ASN A 205 12.96 -1.82 7.69
C ASN A 205 12.66 -0.86 6.52
N ASP A 206 13.41 0.24 6.40
CA ASP A 206 13.37 1.13 5.22
C ASP A 206 14.10 0.46 4.04
N ILE A 207 13.36 -0.04 3.07
CA ILE A 207 13.90 -0.67 1.86
C ILE A 207 13.87 0.25 0.63
N THR A 208 13.59 1.55 0.81
CA THR A 208 13.45 2.52 -0.29
C THR A 208 14.63 2.47 -1.27
N ASN A 209 15.85 2.31 -0.76
CA ASN A 209 17.07 2.31 -1.58
C ASN A 209 17.65 0.92 -1.85
N TYR A 210 16.95 -0.16 -1.48
CA TYR A 210 17.44 -1.50 -1.73
C TYR A 210 17.26 -1.86 -3.22
N SER A 211 18.38 -2.01 -3.93
CA SER A 211 18.43 -2.34 -5.36
C SER A 211 17.55 -3.52 -5.80
N PRO A 212 17.34 -4.59 -5.01
CA PRO A 212 16.44 -5.68 -5.39
C PRO A 212 14.95 -5.30 -5.42
N TYR A 213 14.50 -4.31 -4.65
CA TYR A 213 13.08 -3.91 -4.57
C TYR A 213 12.75 -2.70 -5.45
N SER A 214 13.74 -2.04 -6.04
CA SER A 214 13.50 -0.98 -7.01
C SER A 214 12.80 -1.49 -8.28
N GLN A 215 13.12 -2.72 -8.70
CA GLN A 215 12.48 -3.38 -9.85
C GLN A 215 11.06 -3.86 -9.56
N MET A 216 10.65 -3.98 -8.30
CA MET A 216 9.26 -4.30 -7.95
C MET A 216 8.29 -3.19 -8.40
N ILE A 217 8.80 -1.99 -8.68
CA ILE A 217 8.03 -0.76 -8.79
C ILE A 217 8.25 -0.15 -10.17
N GLY A 218 7.15 0.13 -10.89
CA GLY A 218 7.21 0.62 -12.27
C GLY A 218 7.52 -0.49 -13.27
N PHE A 219 7.78 -0.08 -14.52
CA PHE A 219 7.97 -1.01 -15.63
C PHE A 219 9.41 -0.99 -16.12
N THR A 220 10.00 -2.18 -16.26
CA THR A 220 11.26 -2.35 -16.97
C THR A 220 11.03 -2.23 -18.48
N ARG A 221 12.10 -1.96 -19.23
CA ARG A 221 12.01 -1.90 -20.69
C ARG A 221 11.48 -3.21 -21.30
N ASP A 222 11.87 -4.34 -20.72
CA ASP A 222 11.47 -5.66 -21.21
C ASP A 222 10.00 -5.97 -20.85
N GLU A 223 9.52 -5.50 -19.70
CA GLU A 223 8.10 -5.56 -19.35
C GLU A 223 7.24 -4.71 -20.30
N ILE A 224 7.70 -3.49 -20.62
CA ILE A 224 7.00 -2.63 -21.59
C ILE A 224 6.93 -3.33 -22.96
N LYS A 225 8.04 -3.91 -23.43
CA LYS A 225 8.07 -4.67 -24.68
C LYS A 225 7.22 -5.95 -24.64
N LYS A 226 7.10 -6.60 -23.49
CA LYS A 226 6.32 -7.84 -23.37
C LYS A 226 4.82 -7.56 -23.33
N TYR A 227 4.40 -6.58 -22.53
CA TYR A 227 2.99 -6.35 -22.21
C TYR A 227 2.34 -5.23 -23.03
N TYR A 228 3.10 -4.23 -23.48
CA TYR A 228 2.54 -3.02 -24.10
C TYR A 228 2.95 -2.84 -25.57
N ILE A 229 3.56 -3.84 -26.21
CA ILE A 229 4.09 -3.69 -27.58
C ILE A 229 3.01 -3.36 -28.61
N ASP A 230 1.81 -3.92 -28.48
CA ASP A 230 0.71 -3.66 -29.41
C ASP A 230 0.21 -2.21 -29.29
N TYR A 231 0.15 -1.69 -28.06
CA TYR A 231 -0.13 -0.26 -27.81
C TYR A 231 0.98 0.64 -28.36
N LEU A 232 2.25 0.26 -28.21
CA LEU A 232 3.36 1.03 -28.78
C LEU A 232 3.34 1.05 -30.32
N LYS A 233 2.98 -0.07 -30.96
CA LYS A 233 2.79 -0.15 -32.40
C LYS A 233 1.64 0.74 -32.87
N LEU A 234 0.50 0.70 -32.17
CA LEU A 234 -0.64 1.58 -32.45
C LEU A 234 -0.23 3.04 -32.30
N ALA A 235 0.41 3.43 -31.19
CA ALA A 235 0.88 4.78 -30.96
C ALA A 235 1.86 5.26 -32.05
N ALA A 236 2.80 4.40 -32.47
CA ALA A 236 3.71 4.70 -33.57
C ALA A 236 2.97 4.90 -34.91
N TYR A 237 1.97 4.07 -35.20
CA TYR A 237 1.12 4.21 -36.39
C TYR A 237 0.35 5.54 -36.39
N TRP A 238 -0.30 5.89 -35.28
CA TRP A 238 -1.02 7.16 -35.14
C TRP A 238 -0.09 8.36 -35.21
N CYS A 239 1.09 8.29 -34.58
CA CYS A 239 2.08 9.36 -34.65
C CYS A 239 2.57 9.58 -36.10
N HIS A 240 2.75 8.49 -36.87
CA HIS A 240 3.09 8.58 -38.29
C HIS A 240 1.95 9.18 -39.12
N GLN A 241 0.69 8.80 -38.86
CA GLN A 241 -0.50 9.38 -39.49
C GLN A 241 -0.62 10.89 -39.20
N ILE A 242 -0.48 11.30 -37.93
CA ILE A 242 -0.51 12.71 -37.52
C ILE A 242 0.60 13.51 -38.22
N LYS A 243 1.83 12.99 -38.26
CA LYS A 243 2.93 13.63 -39.01
C LYS A 243 2.60 13.77 -40.50
N ARG A 244 1.95 12.77 -41.10
CA ARG A 244 1.50 12.84 -42.50
C ARG A 244 0.44 13.93 -42.71
N CYS A 245 -0.53 14.05 -41.80
CA CYS A 245 -1.53 15.11 -41.83
C CYS A 245 -0.90 16.51 -41.66
N ILE A 246 -0.01 16.69 -40.69
CA ILE A 246 0.70 17.97 -40.49
C ILE A 246 1.50 18.36 -41.74
N ASN A 247 2.21 17.40 -42.36
CA ASN A 247 2.94 17.65 -43.59
C ASN A 247 2.02 17.97 -44.79
N LEU A 248 0.78 17.45 -44.81
CA LEU A 248 -0.22 17.82 -45.81
C LEU A 248 -0.80 19.22 -45.58
N PHE A 249 -0.87 19.69 -44.33
CA PHE A 249 -1.33 21.05 -43.99
C PHE A 249 -0.23 22.12 -44.13
N ASN A 250 1.06 21.76 -44.09
CA ASN A 250 2.18 22.67 -44.37
C ASN A 250 2.41 22.95 -45.88
N TRP A 251 1.51 22.49 -46.75
CA TRP A 251 1.49 22.76 -48.19
C TRP A 251 0.36 23.73 -48.60
N PHE A 252 -0.22 24.46 -47.64
CA PHE A 252 -1.08 25.62 -47.86
C PHE A 252 -0.49 26.87 -47.20
#